data_AF-A0A926TS93-F1
#
_entry.id   AF-A0A926TS93-F1
#
_cell.length_a   1.000
_cell.length_b   1.000
_cell.length_c   1.000
_cell.angle_alpha   90.00
_cell.angle_beta   90.00
_cell.angle_gamma   90.00
#
_symmetry.space_group_name_H-M   'P 1'
#
loop_
_entity.id
_entity.type
_entity.pdbx_description
1 polymer ?
#
loop_
_entity_poly.entity_id
_entity_poly.type
_entity_poly.pdbx_seq_one_letter_code
_entity_poly.pdbx_strand_id
1 'polypeptide(L)'
;MTINPGWRGSLKLVYGSVNHTTHVAFAQAQAPLKVQRSLYPEGQSVCHSIILHTAGGIVGGDRLALDIQLQPQANALITTASAGKIYRTSGLEANQTTHVNVATGACLEWLPQEMIVFDQARYRQAMRIELAPGATWLGWEMTRFGRSARNEQFLQGDWRSQTEIWQEGRPLWIDRQWLPGSEVSFYGNHGLAGCPVVGSFAFVGQPVDTKLVEQARLLWAGAGEGGVTRLQSGLLCRYRGHSTADVRQWFVEVWRLIRLSFLGRSGCVPRVWGVL
;
A
#
# COMPACT_ATOMS: atom_id res chain seq x y z
N MET A 1 -31.64 13.21 -14.30
CA MET A 1 -30.90 12.41 -13.30
C MET A 1 -29.78 13.26 -12.74
N THR A 2 -29.87 13.70 -11.50
CA THR A 2 -28.77 14.37 -10.79
C THR A 2 -27.67 13.35 -10.54
N ILE A 3 -26.55 13.50 -11.23
CA ILE A 3 -25.37 12.66 -11.04
C ILE A 3 -24.85 12.92 -9.62
N ASN A 4 -24.92 11.93 -8.75
CA ASN A 4 -24.32 12.02 -7.42
C ASN A 4 -22.78 12.17 -7.61
N PRO A 5 -22.15 13.28 -7.17
CA PRO A 5 -20.76 13.58 -7.47
C PRO A 5 -19.75 12.68 -6.73
N GLY A 6 -20.21 11.65 -6.01
CA GLY A 6 -19.38 10.80 -5.16
C GLY A 6 -18.94 11.50 -3.88
N TRP A 7 -18.32 10.74 -2.99
CA TRP A 7 -17.70 11.27 -1.78
C TRP A 7 -16.48 12.13 -2.10
N ARG A 8 -16.29 13.20 -1.34
CA ARG A 8 -15.04 13.98 -1.30
C ARG A 8 -14.41 13.83 0.09
N GLY A 9 -13.65 12.75 0.28
CA GLY A 9 -13.01 12.42 1.54
C GLY A 9 -11.59 12.96 1.61
N SER A 10 -11.18 13.39 2.81
CA SER A 10 -9.80 13.80 3.06
C SER A 10 -9.32 13.29 4.41
N LEU A 11 -8.03 12.96 4.52
CA LEU A 11 -7.38 12.57 5.76
C LEU A 11 -5.99 13.20 5.79
N LYS A 12 -5.76 14.04 6.80
CA LYS A 12 -4.45 14.62 7.07
C LYS A 12 -3.91 14.09 8.39
N LEU A 13 -2.70 13.54 8.37
CA LEU A 13 -2.01 12.99 9.53
C LEU A 13 -0.59 13.57 9.61
N VAL A 14 -0.24 14.12 10.78
CA VAL A 14 1.12 14.56 11.08
C VAL A 14 1.64 13.78 12.28
N TYR A 15 2.78 13.14 12.13
CA TYR A 15 3.47 12.40 13.17
C TYR A 15 4.68 13.20 13.66
N GLY A 16 4.73 13.43 14.97
CA GLY A 16 5.85 14.08 15.66
C GLY A 16 6.62 13.09 16.53
N SER A 17 7.88 13.43 16.84
CA SER A 17 8.72 12.65 17.75
C SER A 17 9.25 13.52 18.88
N VAL A 18 9.08 13.08 20.13
CA VAL A 18 9.60 13.73 21.34
C VAL A 18 10.20 12.67 22.24
N ASN A 19 11.47 12.82 22.65
CA ASN A 19 12.18 11.84 23.48
C ASN A 19 12.05 10.40 22.95
N HIS A 20 12.23 10.22 21.63
CA HIS A 20 12.07 8.96 20.91
C HIS A 20 10.67 8.33 20.96
N THR A 21 9.65 9.08 21.39
CA THR A 21 8.24 8.69 21.32
C THR A 21 7.58 9.35 20.10
N THR A 22 7.11 8.52 19.17
CA THR A 22 6.33 9.01 18.03
C THR A 22 4.87 9.14 18.43
N HIS A 23 4.19 10.23 18.06
CA HIS A 23 2.76 10.40 18.30
C HIS A 23 2.10 11.13 17.13
N VAL A 24 0.77 11.05 17.04
CA VAL A 24 -0.01 11.85 16.10
C VAL A 24 -0.09 13.27 16.64
N ALA A 25 0.69 14.18 16.06
CA ALA A 25 0.71 15.60 16.40
C ALA A 25 -0.49 16.37 15.83
N PHE A 26 -1.02 15.92 14.69
CA PHE A 26 -2.23 16.48 14.08
C PHE A 26 -3.00 15.40 13.32
N ALA A 27 -4.32 15.41 13.45
CA ALA A 27 -5.21 14.58 12.66
C ALA A 27 -6.47 15.36 12.27
N GLN A 28 -6.79 15.35 10.99
CA GLN A 28 -8.05 15.85 10.46
C GLN A 28 -8.62 14.84 9.48
N ALA A 29 -9.89 14.51 9.61
CA ALA A 29 -10.55 13.53 8.76
C ALA A 29 -11.91 14.06 8.30
N GLN A 30 -12.19 13.86 7.03
CA GLN A 30 -13.48 14.09 6.40
C GLN A 30 -13.99 12.78 5.84
N ALA A 31 -15.27 12.50 6.10
CA ALA A 31 -15.93 11.30 5.63
C ALA A 31 -15.76 11.12 4.11
N PRO A 32 -15.58 9.88 3.63
CA PRO A 32 -15.71 8.61 4.37
C PRO A 32 -14.43 8.13 5.08
N LEU A 33 -13.36 8.93 5.09
CA LEU A 33 -12.11 8.55 5.76
C LEU A 33 -12.18 8.83 7.26
N LYS A 34 -11.65 7.90 8.06
CA LYS A 34 -11.42 8.05 9.50
C LYS A 34 -10.10 7.41 9.90
N VAL A 35 -9.55 7.82 11.03
CA VAL A 35 -8.41 7.17 11.68
C VAL A 35 -8.82 6.73 13.09
N GLN A 36 -8.44 5.52 13.48
CA GLN A 36 -8.63 5.05 14.86
C GLN A 36 -7.63 5.72 15.80
N ARG A 37 -7.88 5.60 17.11
CA ARG A 37 -6.90 5.98 18.13
C ARG A 37 -5.57 5.26 17.90
N SER A 38 -4.47 5.99 17.97
CA SER A 38 -3.12 5.46 17.85
C SER A 38 -2.85 4.32 18.83
N LEU A 39 -2.10 3.33 18.36
CA LEU A 39 -1.71 2.15 19.11
C LEU A 39 -0.17 2.07 19.20
N TYR A 40 0.32 1.45 20.26
CA TYR A 40 1.77 1.30 20.54
C TYR A 40 2.08 -0.15 20.95
N PRO A 41 1.77 -1.15 20.10
CA PRO A 41 1.88 -2.55 20.48
C PRO A 41 3.33 -3.02 20.67
N GLU A 42 4.29 -2.26 20.14
CA GLU A 42 5.73 -2.53 20.21
C GLU A 42 6.50 -1.44 20.98
N GLY A 43 5.79 -0.66 21.81
CA GLY A 43 6.34 0.47 22.54
C GLY A 43 6.08 1.81 21.86
N GLN A 44 6.53 2.88 22.51
CA GLN A 44 6.22 4.28 22.14
C GLN A 44 7.01 4.80 20.94
N SER A 45 8.04 4.09 20.50
CA SER A 45 8.89 4.52 19.39
C SER A 45 8.18 4.50 18.05
N VAL A 46 7.22 3.59 17.86
CA VAL A 46 6.46 3.42 16.61
C VAL A 46 4.97 3.62 16.83
N CYS A 47 4.42 4.66 16.21
CA CYS A 47 2.98 4.94 16.29
C CYS A 47 2.22 4.14 15.23
N HIS A 48 1.40 3.17 15.66
CA HIS A 48 0.53 2.40 14.76
C HIS A 48 -0.80 3.14 14.56
N SER A 49 -1.19 3.36 13.31
CA SER A 49 -2.45 4.01 12.93
C SER A 49 -3.25 3.13 11.99
N ILE A 50 -4.56 3.09 12.21
CA ILE A 50 -5.49 2.30 11.40
C ILE A 50 -6.46 3.25 10.71
N ILE A 51 -6.42 3.27 9.38
CA ILE A 51 -7.32 4.04 8.53
C ILE A 51 -8.57 3.20 8.23
N LEU A 52 -9.74 3.84 8.25
CA LEU A 52 -11.01 3.24 7.86
C LEU A 52 -11.68 4.02 6.74
N HIS A 53 -12.43 3.28 5.92
CA HIS A 53 -13.36 3.83 4.96
C HIS A 53 -14.80 3.45 5.38
N THR A 54 -15.56 4.41 5.89
CA THR A 54 -16.85 4.13 6.54
C THR A 54 -17.99 3.84 5.57
N ALA A 55 -17.82 4.07 4.27
CA ALA A 55 -18.85 3.87 3.24
C ALA A 55 -18.83 2.45 2.60
N GLY A 56 -18.07 1.50 3.16
CA GLY A 56 -18.09 0.09 2.70
C GLY A 56 -17.30 -0.20 1.41
N GLY A 57 -16.93 0.83 0.66
CA GLY A 57 -15.94 0.83 -0.42
C GLY A 57 -16.09 2.06 -1.31
N ILE A 58 -15.29 2.11 -2.36
CA ILE A 58 -15.16 3.26 -3.27
C ILE A 58 -16.05 3.03 -4.49
N VAL A 59 -16.89 4.01 -4.82
CA VAL A 59 -17.79 3.97 -5.98
C VAL A 59 -17.42 5.04 -7.01
N GLY A 60 -17.89 4.88 -8.25
CA GLY A 60 -17.60 5.84 -9.33
C GLY A 60 -17.97 7.28 -8.96
N GLY A 61 -17.02 8.20 -9.15
CA GLY A 61 -17.15 9.61 -8.78
C GLY A 61 -16.46 9.99 -7.47
N ASP A 62 -16.18 9.03 -6.58
CA ASP A 62 -15.49 9.28 -5.32
C ASP A 62 -14.09 9.88 -5.54
N ARG A 63 -13.71 10.82 -4.68
CA ARG A 63 -12.41 11.48 -4.64
C ARG A 63 -11.89 11.46 -3.21
N LEU A 64 -10.82 10.71 -2.96
CA LEU A 64 -10.21 10.54 -1.65
C LEU A 64 -8.79 11.12 -1.66
N ALA A 65 -8.46 11.94 -0.67
CA ALA A 65 -7.14 12.53 -0.53
C ALA A 65 -6.53 12.21 0.84
N LEU A 66 -5.30 11.68 0.84
CA LEU A 66 -4.52 11.44 2.05
C LEU A 66 -3.26 12.31 2.02
N ASP A 67 -3.01 13.06 3.09
CA ASP A 67 -1.81 13.86 3.32
C ASP A 67 -1.14 13.37 4.61
N ILE A 68 0.02 12.74 4.49
CA ILE A 68 0.72 12.07 5.58
C ILE A 68 2.10 12.72 5.74
N GLN A 69 2.41 13.19 6.93
CA GLN A 69 3.66 13.89 7.22
C GLN A 69 4.33 13.27 8.43
N LEU A 70 5.58 12.85 8.26
CA LEU A 70 6.42 12.39 9.35
C LEU A 70 7.50 13.45 9.59
N GLN A 71 7.45 14.08 10.76
CA GLN A 71 8.49 15.00 11.22
C GLN A 71 9.79 14.24 11.53
N PRO A 72 10.93 14.94 11.71
CA PRO A 72 12.22 14.29 11.93
C PRO A 72 12.15 13.21 13.01
N GLN A 73 12.79 12.07 12.74
CA GLN A 73 12.88 10.92 13.66
C GLN A 73 11.53 10.26 14.03
N ALA A 74 10.41 10.65 13.43
CA ALA A 74 9.12 9.99 13.65
C ALA A 74 9.07 8.62 12.96
N ASN A 75 8.49 7.63 13.64
CA ASN A 75 8.28 6.30 13.09
C ASN A 75 6.80 5.94 13.16
N ALA A 76 6.17 5.71 12.01
CA ALA A 76 4.76 5.36 11.94
C ALA A 76 4.56 4.08 11.14
N LEU A 77 3.64 3.25 11.61
CA LEU A 77 3.07 2.15 10.83
C LEU A 77 1.61 2.50 10.56
N ILE A 78 1.23 2.50 9.28
CA ILE A 78 -0.13 2.81 8.86
C ILE A 78 -0.70 1.62 8.09
N THR A 79 -1.87 1.15 8.54
CA THR A 79 -2.61 0.07 7.90
C THR A 79 -4.08 0.47 7.72
N THR A 80 -4.85 -0.35 7.00
CA THR A 80 -6.30 -0.19 6.85
C THR A 80 -7.03 -1.29 7.64
N ALA A 81 -8.24 -0.99 8.11
CA ALA A 81 -9.01 -1.94 8.92
C ALA A 81 -9.58 -3.13 8.11
N SER A 82 -9.75 -2.97 6.80
CA SER A 82 -10.37 -3.96 5.93
C SER A 82 -9.92 -3.80 4.50
N ALA A 83 -10.15 -4.84 3.69
CA ALA A 83 -9.94 -4.80 2.26
C ALA A 83 -10.70 -3.62 1.61
N GLY A 84 -10.02 -2.87 0.74
CA GLY A 84 -10.61 -1.79 -0.03
C GLY A 84 -11.43 -2.35 -1.19
N LYS A 85 -12.73 -2.12 -1.23
CA LYS A 85 -13.59 -2.58 -2.34
C LYS A 85 -13.76 -1.45 -3.34
N ILE A 86 -13.41 -1.71 -4.60
CA ILE A 86 -13.69 -0.78 -5.70
C ILE A 86 -14.87 -1.34 -6.48
N TYR A 87 -16.00 -0.64 -6.42
CA TYR A 87 -17.23 -1.08 -7.04
C TYR A 87 -17.28 -0.74 -8.52
N ARG A 88 -18.16 -1.45 -9.24
CA ARG A 88 -18.56 -1.11 -10.60
C ARG A 88 -19.10 0.32 -10.69
N THR A 89 -18.95 0.92 -11.86
CA THR A 89 -19.44 2.26 -12.15
C THR A 89 -20.32 2.26 -13.40
N SER A 90 -21.25 3.21 -13.48
CA SER A 90 -22.04 3.50 -14.69
C SER A 90 -21.35 4.50 -15.63
N GLY A 91 -20.13 4.94 -15.31
CA GLY A 91 -19.31 5.76 -16.20
C GLY A 91 -18.29 6.64 -15.50
N LEU A 92 -18.56 7.08 -14.27
CA LEU A 92 -17.64 7.94 -13.52
C LEU A 92 -16.44 7.17 -12.99
N GLU A 93 -15.27 7.79 -13.06
CA GLU A 93 -14.04 7.27 -12.49
C GLU A 93 -13.90 7.71 -11.02
N ALA A 94 -13.49 6.79 -10.16
CA ALA A 94 -13.12 7.07 -8.79
C ALA A 94 -11.60 7.30 -8.67
N ASN A 95 -11.20 8.19 -7.77
CA ASN A 95 -9.81 8.61 -7.63
C ASN A 95 -9.36 8.63 -6.16
N GLN A 96 -8.16 8.13 -5.89
CA GLN A 96 -7.47 8.28 -4.61
C GLN A 96 -6.08 8.86 -4.81
N THR A 97 -5.75 9.92 -4.08
CA THR A 97 -4.41 10.53 -4.09
C THR A 97 -3.82 10.49 -2.69
N THR A 98 -2.61 9.98 -2.55
CA THR A 98 -1.87 9.93 -1.29
C THR A 98 -0.56 10.68 -1.45
N HIS A 99 -0.37 11.72 -0.66
CA HIS A 99 0.88 12.47 -0.57
C HIS A 99 1.54 12.16 0.77
N VAL A 100 2.82 11.82 0.73
CA VAL A 100 3.61 11.49 1.92
C VAL A 100 4.88 12.32 1.93
N ASN A 101 5.16 12.97 3.06
CA ASN A 101 6.46 13.60 3.32
C ASN A 101 7.11 12.90 4.51
N VAL A 102 8.34 12.39 4.33
CA VAL A 102 9.09 11.69 5.37
C VAL A 102 10.40 12.44 5.62
N ALA A 103 10.49 13.10 6.77
CA ALA A 103 11.66 13.89 7.14
C ALA A 103 12.87 13.03 7.53
N THR A 104 14.03 13.67 7.68
CA THR A 104 15.30 12.99 7.98
C THR A 104 15.21 12.10 9.22
N GLY A 105 15.70 10.87 9.09
CA GLY A 105 15.68 9.86 10.15
C GLY A 105 14.29 9.33 10.50
N ALA A 106 13.23 9.76 9.80
CA ALA A 106 11.90 9.23 9.95
C ALA A 106 11.68 8.00 9.05
N CYS A 107 10.76 7.13 9.46
CA CYS A 107 10.40 5.91 8.76
C CYS A 107 8.89 5.74 8.70
N LEU A 108 8.35 5.54 7.49
CA LEU A 108 6.96 5.15 7.29
C LEU A 108 6.85 3.69 6.83
N GLU A 109 6.06 2.90 7.56
CA GLU A 109 5.62 1.56 7.19
C GLU A 109 4.16 1.62 6.70
N TRP A 110 3.93 1.59 5.38
CA TRP A 110 2.62 1.66 4.73
C TRP A 110 2.12 0.26 4.35
N LEU A 111 1.29 -0.34 5.20
CA LEU A 111 0.90 -1.75 5.12
C LEU A 111 -0.63 -1.91 5.03
N PRO A 112 -1.30 -1.41 3.98
CA PRO A 112 -2.75 -1.53 3.84
C PRO A 112 -3.19 -2.99 3.67
N GLN A 113 -4.45 -3.27 3.97
CA GLN A 113 -5.13 -4.49 3.49
C GLN A 113 -5.24 -4.48 1.97
N GLU A 114 -5.58 -5.63 1.39
CA GLU A 114 -5.71 -5.78 -0.05
C GLU A 114 -6.83 -4.89 -0.63
N MET A 115 -6.69 -4.54 -1.90
CA MET A 115 -7.75 -3.96 -2.71
C MET A 115 -8.44 -5.06 -3.51
N ILE A 116 -9.77 -5.01 -3.60
CA ILE A 116 -10.59 -5.90 -4.44
C ILE A 116 -11.29 -5.03 -5.47
N VAL A 117 -10.87 -5.13 -6.73
CA VAL A 117 -11.40 -4.36 -7.86
C VAL A 117 -12.47 -5.19 -8.55
N PHE A 118 -13.73 -4.77 -8.47
CA PHE A 118 -14.83 -5.52 -9.08
C PHE A 118 -14.83 -5.32 -10.60
N ASP A 119 -15.45 -6.27 -11.31
CA ASP A 119 -15.69 -6.11 -12.74
C ASP A 119 -16.47 -4.82 -13.04
N GLN A 120 -16.09 -4.13 -14.11
CA GLN A 120 -16.61 -2.83 -14.55
C GLN A 120 -16.27 -1.64 -13.63
N ALA A 121 -15.29 -1.79 -12.74
CA ALA A 121 -14.74 -0.67 -11.98
C ALA A 121 -13.88 0.26 -12.88
N ARG A 122 -13.90 1.56 -12.60
CA ARG A 122 -12.97 2.55 -13.16
C ARG A 122 -12.32 3.31 -12.01
N TYR A 123 -11.02 3.08 -11.80
CA TYR A 123 -10.33 3.58 -10.62
C TYR A 123 -8.89 3.96 -10.92
N ARG A 124 -8.48 5.13 -10.43
CA ARG A 124 -7.08 5.52 -10.39
C ARG A 124 -6.65 5.77 -8.96
N GLN A 125 -5.45 5.31 -8.66
CA GLN A 125 -4.75 5.72 -7.47
C GLN A 125 -3.37 6.26 -7.81
N ALA A 126 -2.96 7.28 -7.07
CA ALA A 126 -1.63 7.87 -7.15
C ALA A 126 -1.08 8.07 -5.74
N MET A 127 0.11 7.54 -5.47
CA MET A 127 0.87 7.77 -4.25
C MET A 127 2.19 8.45 -4.59
N ARG A 128 2.45 9.60 -3.97
CA ARG A 128 3.71 10.32 -4.09
C ARG A 128 4.36 10.45 -2.72
N ILE A 129 5.59 9.96 -2.62
CA ILE A 129 6.39 9.98 -1.40
C ILE A 129 7.61 10.85 -1.64
N GLU A 130 7.79 11.85 -0.79
CA GLU A 130 8.99 12.69 -0.73
C GLU A 130 9.82 12.26 0.50
N LEU A 131 10.99 11.69 0.25
CA LEU A 131 11.95 11.30 1.27
C LEU A 131 13.01 12.38 1.43
N ALA A 132 13.24 12.85 2.65
CA ALA A 132 14.46 13.59 2.98
C ALA A 132 15.68 12.64 2.97
N PRO A 133 16.91 13.15 2.90
CA PRO A 133 18.10 12.34 3.15
C PRO A 133 18.01 11.61 4.50
N GLY A 134 18.33 10.31 4.49
CA GLY A 134 18.25 9.44 5.67
C GLY A 134 16.84 9.03 6.10
N ALA A 135 15.80 9.44 5.37
CA ALA A 135 14.44 8.95 5.56
C ALA A 135 14.24 7.60 4.85
N THR A 136 13.35 6.76 5.38
CA THR A 136 12.99 5.49 4.75
C THR A 136 11.48 5.33 4.62
N TRP A 137 11.09 4.63 3.56
CA TRP A 137 9.71 4.18 3.35
C TRP A 137 9.74 2.70 3.05
N LEU A 138 8.82 1.96 3.66
CA LEU A 138 8.49 0.62 3.22
C LEU A 138 6.99 0.47 3.13
N GLY A 139 6.54 -0.27 2.12
CA GLY A 139 5.13 -0.51 1.99
C GLY A 139 4.78 -1.53 0.93
N TRP A 140 3.52 -1.90 0.92
CA TRP A 140 2.98 -2.78 -0.09
C TRP A 140 1.64 -2.32 -0.62
N GLU A 141 1.30 -2.87 -1.78
CA GLU A 141 -0.05 -2.89 -2.33
C GLU A 141 -0.33 -4.29 -2.84
N MET A 142 -1.46 -4.86 -2.42
CA MET A 142 -1.97 -6.14 -2.92
C MET A 142 -3.32 -5.88 -3.56
N THR A 143 -3.49 -6.27 -4.82
CA THR A 143 -4.72 -6.03 -5.58
C THR A 143 -5.26 -7.33 -6.12
N ARG A 144 -6.54 -7.59 -5.87
CA ARG A 144 -7.33 -8.67 -6.45
C ARG A 144 -8.26 -8.11 -7.51
N PHE A 145 -8.22 -8.69 -8.71
CA PHE A 145 -9.04 -8.36 -9.86
C PHE A 145 -10.22 -9.33 -9.98
N GLY A 146 -11.40 -8.85 -9.61
CA GLY A 146 -12.63 -9.62 -9.50
C GLY A 146 -12.85 -10.25 -8.12
N ARG A 147 -14.02 -10.85 -7.94
CA ARG A 147 -14.40 -11.58 -6.73
C ARG A 147 -14.36 -13.08 -7.04
N SER A 148 -13.21 -13.71 -6.81
CA SER A 148 -13.01 -15.14 -7.08
C SER A 148 -14.03 -16.03 -6.35
N ALA A 149 -14.41 -15.69 -5.11
CA ALA A 149 -15.46 -16.42 -4.36
C ALA A 149 -16.87 -16.32 -4.97
N ARG A 150 -17.07 -15.45 -5.96
CA ARG A 150 -18.30 -15.28 -6.75
C ARG A 150 -18.10 -15.58 -8.23
N ASN A 151 -16.98 -16.22 -8.60
CA ASN A 151 -16.58 -16.45 -9.99
C ASN A 151 -16.59 -15.17 -10.85
N GLU A 152 -16.37 -14.01 -10.25
CA GLU A 152 -16.22 -12.76 -10.98
C GLU A 152 -14.75 -12.53 -11.30
N GLN A 153 -14.50 -12.19 -12.56
CA GLN A 153 -13.20 -11.82 -13.11
C GLN A 153 -13.26 -10.39 -13.63
N PHE A 154 -12.14 -9.67 -13.63
CA PHE A 154 -12.05 -8.31 -14.12
C PHE A 154 -11.88 -8.31 -15.65
N LEU A 155 -12.99 -8.46 -16.37
CA LEU A 155 -13.04 -8.56 -17.82
C LEU A 155 -13.49 -7.25 -18.48
N GLN A 156 -13.98 -6.30 -17.69
CA GLN A 156 -14.33 -4.95 -18.11
C GLN A 156 -13.91 -3.95 -17.04
N GLY A 157 -13.55 -2.73 -17.47
CA GLY A 157 -13.15 -1.65 -16.56
C GLY A 157 -11.76 -1.11 -16.87
N ASP A 158 -11.28 -0.25 -15.99
CA ASP A 158 -9.96 0.36 -16.11
C ASP A 158 -9.38 0.62 -14.72
N TRP A 159 -8.26 -0.02 -14.42
CA TRP A 159 -7.54 0.17 -13.17
C TRP A 159 -6.16 0.73 -13.44
N ARG A 160 -5.79 1.78 -12.70
CA ARG A 160 -4.46 2.39 -12.75
C ARG A 160 -3.92 2.63 -11.34
N SER A 161 -2.68 2.22 -11.11
CA SER A 161 -1.92 2.55 -9.91
C SER A 161 -0.63 3.26 -10.29
N GLN A 162 -0.29 4.29 -9.55
CA GLN A 162 0.95 5.02 -9.68
C GLN A 162 1.57 5.20 -8.31
N THR A 163 2.80 4.77 -8.13
CA THR A 163 3.58 5.01 -6.91
C THR A 163 4.90 5.63 -7.31
N GLU A 164 5.20 6.79 -6.75
CA GLU A 164 6.45 7.49 -6.99
C GLU A 164 7.13 7.85 -5.68
N ILE A 165 8.41 7.49 -5.56
CA ILE A 165 9.27 7.84 -4.44
C ILE A 165 10.39 8.74 -4.95
N TRP A 166 10.49 9.91 -4.34
CA TRP A 166 11.43 10.97 -4.70
C TRP A 166 12.30 11.31 -3.50
N GLN A 167 13.51 11.80 -3.75
CA GLN A 167 14.38 12.40 -2.76
C GLN A 167 15.07 13.60 -3.40
N GLU A 168 14.91 14.78 -2.79
CA GLU A 168 15.50 16.04 -3.26
C GLU A 168 15.24 16.31 -4.76
N GLY A 169 14.01 16.07 -5.21
CA GLY A 169 13.60 16.25 -6.61
C GLY A 169 14.13 15.20 -7.59
N ARG A 170 14.82 14.14 -7.11
CA ARG A 170 15.27 13.00 -7.92
C ARG A 170 14.37 11.78 -7.69
N PRO A 171 13.94 11.08 -8.75
CA PRO A 171 13.14 9.87 -8.58
C PRO A 171 14.04 8.71 -8.11
N LEU A 172 13.66 8.07 -7.01
CA LEU A 172 14.29 6.83 -6.52
C LEU A 172 13.59 5.58 -7.05
N TRP A 173 12.27 5.64 -7.18
CA TRP A 173 11.46 4.57 -7.75
C TRP A 173 10.15 5.13 -8.31
N ILE A 174 9.79 4.71 -9.52
CA ILE A 174 8.50 5.02 -10.15
C ILE A 174 7.90 3.71 -10.61
N ASP A 175 6.67 3.45 -10.17
CA ASP A 175 5.85 2.34 -10.62
C ASP A 175 4.54 2.88 -11.20
N ARG A 176 4.23 2.46 -12.43
CA ARG A 176 3.00 2.83 -13.14
C ARG A 176 2.38 1.57 -13.69
N GLN A 177 1.33 1.13 -13.01
CA GLN A 177 0.59 -0.06 -13.39
C GLN A 177 -0.72 0.36 -14.06
N TRP A 178 -1.02 -0.28 -15.17
CA TRP A 178 -2.30 -0.14 -15.85
C TRP A 178 -2.78 -1.53 -16.22
N LEU A 179 -4.00 -1.85 -15.81
CA LEU A 179 -4.69 -3.06 -16.20
C LEU A 179 -6.07 -2.68 -16.74
N PRO A 180 -6.28 -2.70 -18.07
CA PRO A 180 -7.62 -2.63 -18.62
C PRO A 180 -8.34 -3.95 -18.36
N GLY A 181 -9.62 -3.89 -18.00
CA GLY A 181 -10.45 -5.08 -17.90
C GLY A 181 -10.71 -5.63 -19.30
N SER A 182 -10.17 -6.81 -19.59
CA SER A 182 -10.37 -7.54 -20.84
C SER A 182 -9.90 -8.99 -20.69
N GLU A 183 -10.40 -9.90 -21.54
CA GLU A 183 -9.88 -11.27 -21.59
C GLU A 183 -8.39 -11.32 -21.94
N VAL A 184 -7.92 -10.44 -22.82
CA VAL A 184 -6.51 -10.36 -23.23
C VAL A 184 -5.62 -10.02 -22.02
N SER A 185 -6.01 -9.01 -21.24
CA SER A 185 -5.26 -8.61 -20.04
C SER A 185 -5.40 -9.62 -18.90
N PHE A 186 -6.53 -10.30 -18.79
CA PHE A 186 -6.76 -11.26 -17.71
C PHE A 186 -6.08 -12.61 -17.97
N TYR A 187 -6.19 -13.17 -19.17
CA TYR A 187 -5.66 -14.51 -19.49
C TYR A 187 -4.30 -14.48 -20.18
N GLY A 188 -3.92 -13.37 -20.81
CA GLY A 188 -2.65 -13.27 -21.53
C GLY A 188 -1.43 -13.37 -20.61
N ASN A 189 -0.38 -14.01 -21.10
CA ASN A 189 0.88 -14.22 -20.36
C ASN A 189 1.57 -12.91 -19.95
N HIS A 190 1.41 -11.85 -20.76
CA HIS A 190 1.93 -10.50 -20.48
C HIS A 190 0.99 -9.64 -19.63
N GLY A 191 -0.19 -10.16 -19.29
CA GLY A 191 -1.11 -9.59 -18.31
C GLY A 191 -1.10 -10.41 -17.03
N LEU A 192 -2.29 -10.83 -16.59
CA LEU A 192 -2.46 -11.59 -15.37
C LEU A 192 -2.21 -13.10 -15.52
N ALA A 193 -2.11 -13.64 -16.73
CA ALA A 193 -1.95 -15.09 -16.97
C ALA A 193 -2.96 -15.96 -16.17
N GLY A 194 -4.22 -15.49 -16.07
CA GLY A 194 -5.29 -16.14 -15.31
C GLY A 194 -5.22 -15.96 -13.79
N CYS A 195 -4.19 -15.29 -13.27
CA CYS A 195 -3.99 -15.06 -11.84
C CYS A 195 -4.66 -13.76 -11.37
N PRO A 196 -5.70 -13.80 -10.51
CA PRO A 196 -6.46 -12.62 -10.13
C PRO A 196 -5.73 -11.70 -9.13
N VAL A 197 -4.60 -12.11 -8.55
CA VAL A 197 -3.90 -11.34 -7.50
C VAL A 197 -2.54 -10.88 -7.99
N VAL A 198 -2.28 -9.59 -7.80
CA VAL A 198 -0.94 -9.00 -7.94
C VAL A 198 -0.52 -8.34 -6.64
N GLY A 199 0.77 -8.34 -6.35
CA GLY A 199 1.33 -7.68 -5.18
C GLY A 199 2.63 -6.96 -5.50
N SER A 200 2.84 -5.83 -4.85
CA SER A 200 4.08 -5.07 -4.89
C SER A 200 4.49 -4.72 -3.48
N PHE A 201 5.73 -5.03 -3.11
CA PHE A 201 6.35 -4.61 -1.86
C PHE A 201 7.62 -3.84 -2.20
N ALA A 202 7.87 -2.71 -1.56
CA ALA A 202 9.15 -2.03 -1.71
C ALA A 202 9.64 -1.46 -0.38
N PHE A 203 10.95 -1.50 -0.19
CA PHE A 203 11.67 -0.72 0.81
C PHE A 203 12.57 0.23 0.05
N VAL A 204 12.47 1.53 0.32
CA VAL A 204 13.18 2.58 -0.40
C VAL A 204 13.73 3.63 0.57
N GLY A 205 14.91 4.17 0.27
CA GLY A 205 15.58 5.22 1.04
C GLY A 205 16.98 4.83 1.50
N GLN A 206 17.33 3.54 1.43
CA GLN A 206 18.67 3.05 1.70
C GLN A 206 19.06 1.90 0.75
N PRO A 207 20.34 1.80 0.34
CA PRO A 207 20.80 0.70 -0.49
C PRO A 207 20.71 -0.63 0.26
N VAL A 208 20.37 -1.68 -0.48
CA VAL A 208 20.26 -3.05 0.01
C VAL A 208 21.38 -3.88 -0.60
N ASP A 209 22.02 -4.74 0.19
CA ASP A 209 23.05 -5.65 -0.32
C ASP A 209 22.44 -6.85 -1.07
N THR A 210 23.25 -7.53 -1.88
CA THR A 210 22.79 -8.69 -2.65
C THR A 210 22.35 -9.83 -1.74
N LYS A 211 22.95 -9.98 -0.55
CA LYS A 211 22.66 -11.06 0.38
C LYS A 211 21.22 -10.98 0.90
N LEU A 212 20.76 -9.78 1.26
CA LEU A 212 19.40 -9.54 1.71
C LEU A 212 18.38 -9.79 0.59
N VAL A 213 18.73 -9.46 -0.65
CA VAL A 213 17.89 -9.75 -1.83
C VAL A 213 17.73 -11.27 -2.00
N GLU A 214 18.81 -12.04 -1.92
CA GLU A 214 18.71 -13.51 -1.98
C GLU A 214 17.92 -14.08 -0.81
N GLN A 215 18.12 -13.57 0.41
CA GLN A 215 17.32 -13.97 1.57
C GLN A 215 15.83 -13.71 1.34
N ALA A 216 15.46 -12.54 0.81
CA ALA A 216 14.07 -12.21 0.50
C ALA A 216 13.47 -13.13 -0.59
N ARG A 217 14.27 -13.58 -1.57
CA ARG A 217 13.83 -14.57 -2.57
C ARG A 217 13.57 -15.93 -1.95
N LEU A 218 14.43 -16.38 -1.04
CA LEU A 218 14.30 -17.66 -0.36
C LEU A 218 13.07 -17.73 0.57
N LEU A 219 12.53 -16.58 0.99
CA LEU A 219 11.28 -16.51 1.74
C LEU A 219 10.03 -16.83 0.91
N TRP A 220 10.12 -16.83 -0.43
CA TRP A 220 9.02 -17.23 -1.29
C TRP A 220 8.98 -18.75 -1.47
N ALA A 221 7.93 -19.39 -0.98
CA ALA A 221 7.69 -20.83 -1.13
C ALA A 221 6.23 -21.16 -1.53
N GLY A 222 5.42 -20.15 -1.85
CA GLY A 222 4.00 -20.31 -2.15
C GLY A 222 3.68 -20.60 -3.62
N ALA A 223 2.38 -20.68 -3.93
CA ALA A 223 1.91 -20.87 -5.28
C ALA A 223 1.81 -19.53 -6.04
N GLY A 224 2.22 -19.54 -7.31
CA GLY A 224 2.30 -18.37 -8.18
C GLY A 224 3.74 -17.93 -8.42
N GLU A 225 3.89 -16.73 -8.97
CA GLU A 225 5.19 -16.17 -9.34
C GLU A 225 5.56 -15.04 -8.38
N GLY A 226 6.69 -15.21 -7.70
CA GLY A 226 7.31 -14.21 -6.86
C GLY A 226 8.67 -13.83 -7.42
N GLY A 227 8.99 -12.54 -7.41
CA GLY A 227 10.32 -12.05 -7.79
C GLY A 227 10.79 -10.96 -6.85
N VAL A 228 12.09 -10.95 -6.53
CA VAL A 228 12.74 -9.87 -5.79
C VAL A 228 13.88 -9.32 -6.62
N THR A 229 13.95 -7.99 -6.73
CA THR A 229 15.04 -7.30 -7.38
C THR A 229 15.57 -6.16 -6.50
N ARG A 230 16.82 -5.78 -6.75
CA ARG A 230 17.46 -4.66 -6.08
C ARG A 230 17.14 -3.36 -6.82
N LEU A 231 16.83 -2.30 -6.06
CA LEU A 231 16.74 -0.94 -6.55
C LEU A 231 18.06 -0.20 -6.25
N GLN A 232 18.25 1.00 -6.82
CA GLN A 232 19.41 1.83 -6.48
C GLN A 232 19.45 2.19 -4.99
N SER A 233 18.29 2.47 -4.40
CA SER A 233 18.15 2.82 -2.98
C SER A 233 17.07 1.97 -2.34
N GLY A 234 17.18 0.63 -2.46
CA GLY A 234 16.19 -0.27 -1.86
C GLY A 234 16.08 -1.65 -2.49
N LEU A 235 14.90 -2.26 -2.31
CA LEU A 235 14.49 -3.49 -2.99
C LEU A 235 13.01 -3.43 -3.40
N LEU A 236 12.64 -4.28 -4.35
CA LEU A 236 11.27 -4.45 -4.85
C LEU A 236 10.93 -5.94 -4.92
N CYS A 237 9.79 -6.32 -4.36
CA CYS A 237 9.18 -7.63 -4.57
C CYS A 237 7.92 -7.47 -5.44
N ARG A 238 7.71 -8.43 -6.34
CA ARG A 238 6.49 -8.56 -7.16
C ARG A 238 5.90 -9.94 -6.98
N TYR A 239 4.58 -9.99 -6.98
CA TYR A 239 3.79 -11.21 -6.94
C TYR A 239 2.72 -11.22 -8.03
N ARG A 240 2.48 -12.39 -8.62
CA ARG A 240 1.32 -12.71 -9.44
C ARG A 240 0.84 -14.12 -9.09
N GLY A 241 -0.42 -14.29 -8.71
CA GLY A 241 -0.98 -15.61 -8.38
C GLY A 241 -2.45 -15.58 -7.98
N HIS A 242 -2.91 -16.63 -7.29
CA HIS A 242 -4.33 -16.81 -6.94
C HIS A 242 -4.67 -16.44 -5.49
N SER A 243 -3.67 -16.40 -4.60
CA SER A 243 -3.88 -16.31 -3.16
C SER A 243 -3.42 -14.96 -2.61
N THR A 244 -4.36 -14.23 -2.00
CA THR A 244 -4.01 -13.02 -1.23
C THR A 244 -3.30 -13.39 0.06
N ALA A 245 -3.59 -14.58 0.62
CA ALA A 245 -2.94 -15.05 1.84
C ALA A 245 -1.46 -15.33 1.60
N ASP A 246 -1.11 -16.03 0.51
CA ASP A 246 0.28 -16.41 0.21
C ASP A 246 1.16 -15.17 0.02
N VAL A 247 0.70 -14.20 -0.76
CA VAL A 247 1.45 -12.94 -0.96
C VAL A 247 1.55 -12.13 0.32
N ARG A 248 0.49 -12.08 1.14
CA ARG A 248 0.54 -11.41 2.45
C ARG A 248 1.56 -12.07 3.36
N GLN A 249 1.53 -13.39 3.48
CA GLN A 249 2.47 -14.15 4.30
C GLN A 249 3.90 -13.86 3.85
N TRP A 250 4.18 -13.94 2.55
CA TRP A 250 5.50 -13.64 2.02
C TRP A 250 5.94 -12.19 2.29
N PHE A 251 5.08 -11.21 2.02
CA PHE A 251 5.39 -9.81 2.29
C PHE A 251 5.57 -9.52 3.78
N VAL A 252 4.88 -10.23 4.67
CA VAL A 252 5.12 -10.16 6.13
C VAL A 252 6.51 -10.67 6.48
N GLU A 253 6.96 -11.79 5.90
CA GLU A 253 8.32 -12.29 6.17
C GLU A 253 9.41 -11.37 5.61
N VAL A 254 9.23 -10.86 4.38
CA VAL A 254 10.15 -9.87 3.79
C VAL A 254 10.17 -8.60 4.64
N TRP A 255 9.01 -8.14 5.10
CA TRP A 255 8.89 -7.00 6.00
C TRP A 255 9.67 -7.22 7.30
N ARG A 256 9.50 -8.37 7.95
CA ARG A 256 10.26 -8.74 9.16
C ARG A 256 11.76 -8.72 8.92
N LEU A 257 12.21 -9.28 7.80
CA LEU A 257 13.61 -9.27 7.39
C LEU A 257 14.13 -7.82 7.29
N ILE A 258 13.40 -6.94 6.61
CA ILE A 258 13.77 -5.52 6.47
C ILE A 258 13.79 -4.80 7.82
N ARG A 259 12.80 -5.03 8.69
CA ARG A 259 12.75 -4.42 10.02
C ARG A 259 13.97 -4.81 10.87
N LEU A 260 14.37 -6.07 10.83
CA LEU A 260 15.55 -6.56 11.55
C LEU A 260 16.83 -5.93 10.99
N SER A 261 16.98 -5.90 9.66
CA SER A 261 18.21 -5.44 9.01
C SER A 261 18.41 -3.92 9.02
N PHE A 262 17.33 -3.12 8.95
CA PHE A 262 17.43 -1.67 8.78
C PHE A 262 16.85 -0.85 9.93
N LEU A 263 15.85 -1.38 10.64
CA LEU A 263 15.15 -0.63 11.68
C LEU A 263 15.52 -1.08 13.10
N GLY A 264 16.28 -2.18 13.23
CA GLY A 264 16.67 -2.76 14.51
C GLY A 264 15.47 -3.22 15.35
N ARG A 265 14.38 -3.63 14.69
CA ARG A 265 13.10 -3.98 15.35
C ARG A 265 12.64 -5.37 14.94
N SER A 266 12.00 -6.07 15.87
CA SER A 266 11.26 -7.30 15.57
C SER A 266 9.94 -6.98 14.84
N GLY A 267 9.36 -7.98 14.19
CA GLY A 267 8.04 -7.84 13.57
C GLY A 267 6.91 -7.84 14.61
N CYS A 268 6.24 -6.71 14.80
CA CYS A 268 4.97 -6.63 15.52
C CYS A 268 3.81 -6.47 14.54
N VAL A 269 3.13 -7.57 14.21
CA VAL A 269 2.01 -7.56 13.25
C VAL A 269 0.90 -6.61 13.74
N PRO A 270 0.35 -5.74 12.86
CA PRO A 270 -0.73 -4.84 13.25
C PRO A 270 -1.94 -5.59 13.80
N ARG A 271 -2.52 -5.08 14.90
CA ARG A 271 -3.64 -5.74 15.62
C ARG A 271 -4.88 -6.06 14.78
N VAL A 272 -5.10 -5.32 13.70
CA VAL A 272 -6.27 -5.51 12.82
C VAL A 272 -6.08 -6.59 11.77
N TRP A 273 -4.88 -7.14 11.65
CA TRP A 273 -4.67 -8.34 10.84
C TRP A 273 -5.08 -9.49 11.74
N GLY A 274 -6.18 -10.16 11.39
CA GLY A 274 -6.55 -11.42 12.04
C GLY A 274 -5.37 -12.39 12.01
N VAL A 275 -5.39 -13.42 12.87
CA VAL A 275 -4.32 -14.42 12.94
C VAL A 275 -4.01 -14.92 11.53
N LEU A 276 -2.77 -14.63 11.08
CA LEU A 276 -2.24 -14.98 9.75
C LEU A 276 -2.19 -16.50 9.57
#